data_AF-A0A7V9ZPW7-F1
#
_entry.id   AF-A0A7V9ZPW7-F1
#
_cell.length_a   1.000
_cell.length_b   1.000
_cell.length_c   1.000
_cell.angle_alpha   90.00
_cell.angle_beta   90.00
_cell.angle_gamma   90.00
#
_symmetry.space_group_name_H-M   'P 1'
#
loop_
_entity.id
_entity.type
_entity.pdbx_description
1 polymer ?
#
loop_
_entity_poly.entity_id
_entity_poly.type
_entity_poly.pdbx_seq_one_letter_code
_entity_poly.pdbx_strand_id
1 'polypeptide(L)'
;MRRIIIVTLLPLTLFVAACSKSDGVESANGKQSLVSPAANITSTNTLASGSGKTTASAIDDPAAERVKVESPLPPPTGFVNDYAKVIDARTKKNLETTLRNLKENSKVEFAVVTVETTGEQSSSDYVMAVSRGWGVGSKDKNGGGLILLVAIRDRKWEIRWTRSLMTDLENGTGDELERLMTTPFRQGNYSEGIAKGVESVIARLSVRHKDSSSPAESINSHSAP
;
A
#
# COMPACT_ATOMS: atom_id res chain seq x y z
N MET A 1 -25.78 15.61 58.59
CA MET A 1 -24.89 14.43 58.72
C MET A 1 -23.86 14.49 57.58
N ARG A 2 -22.62 14.89 57.87
CA ARG A 2 -21.55 15.08 56.87
C ARG A 2 -20.76 13.77 56.74
N ARG A 3 -20.70 13.19 55.54
CA ARG A 3 -19.92 11.98 55.24
C ARG A 3 -18.50 12.38 54.86
N ILE A 4 -17.53 11.95 55.67
CA ILE A 4 -16.09 12.06 55.45
C ILE A 4 -15.68 10.84 54.61
N ILE A 5 -15.22 11.05 53.38
CA ILE A 5 -14.62 10.01 52.54
C ILE A 5 -13.11 10.10 52.74
N ILE A 6 -12.55 9.08 53.39
CA ILE A 6 -11.12 8.90 53.61
C ILE A 6 -10.50 8.45 52.28
N VAL A 7 -9.66 9.31 51.69
CA VAL A 7 -8.81 8.99 50.55
C VAL A 7 -7.55 8.32 51.09
N THR A 8 -7.42 7.01 50.91
CA THR A 8 -6.20 6.27 51.24
C THR A 8 -5.18 6.40 50.11
N LEU A 9 -4.09 7.09 50.43
CA LEU A 9 -2.89 7.29 49.62
C LEU A 9 -2.08 5.98 49.61
N LEU A 10 -1.91 5.33 48.45
CA LEU A 10 -0.97 4.22 48.29
C LEU A 10 0.44 4.76 47.99
N PRO A 11 1.51 4.28 48.66
CA PRO A 11 2.86 4.75 48.43
C PRO A 11 3.49 4.13 47.18
N LEU A 12 4.15 5.02 46.43
CA LEU A 12 5.04 4.78 45.31
C LEU A 12 6.33 4.11 45.81
N THR A 13 6.53 2.81 45.53
CA THR A 13 7.83 2.15 45.77
C THR A 13 8.67 2.14 44.50
N LEU A 14 9.67 3.01 44.54
CA LEU A 14 10.87 3.09 43.72
C LEU A 14 11.72 1.82 43.93
N PHE A 15 12.07 1.10 42.86
CA PHE A 15 13.15 0.11 42.89
C PHE A 15 14.23 0.54 41.89
N VAL A 16 15.33 1.05 42.42
CA VAL A 16 16.61 1.25 41.73
C VAL A 16 17.59 0.27 42.36
N ALA A 17 18.27 -0.56 41.56
CA ALA A 17 19.59 -1.08 41.87
C ALA A 17 20.27 -1.57 40.59
N ALA A 18 21.41 -0.95 40.30
CA ALA A 18 22.35 -1.27 39.25
C ALA A 18 23.34 -2.36 39.69
N CYS A 19 24.21 -2.72 38.74
CA CYS A 19 25.56 -3.29 38.87
C CYS A 19 25.69 -4.81 38.58
N SER A 20 26.38 -5.15 37.48
CA SER A 20 27.68 -5.80 37.60
C SER A 20 28.43 -5.78 36.25
N LYS A 21 29.75 -5.64 36.36
CA LYS A 21 30.77 -5.52 35.31
C LYS A 21 31.74 -6.71 35.47
N SER A 22 32.67 -6.86 34.52
CA SER A 22 33.83 -7.80 34.47
C SER A 22 33.54 -9.18 33.87
N ASP A 23 34.41 -9.85 33.10
CA ASP A 23 35.63 -9.57 32.31
C ASP A 23 35.70 -10.73 31.28
N GLY A 24 36.06 -10.52 30.01
CA GLY A 24 37.42 -10.76 29.51
C GLY A 24 37.61 -12.17 28.91
N VAL A 25 38.04 -12.25 27.63
CA VAL A 25 39.08 -13.13 27.04
C VAL A 25 38.99 -13.07 25.50
N GLU A 26 39.81 -12.18 24.94
CA GLU A 26 40.84 -12.44 23.93
C GLU A 26 40.75 -13.70 23.04
N SER A 27 40.69 -13.50 21.71
CA SER A 27 41.65 -14.12 20.80
C SER A 27 41.67 -13.42 19.44
N ALA A 28 42.85 -12.94 19.09
CA ALA A 28 43.19 -12.29 17.85
C ALA A 28 43.26 -13.29 16.68
N ASN A 29 42.81 -12.88 15.50
CA ASN A 29 43.52 -13.24 14.28
C ASN A 29 43.39 -12.12 13.25
N GLY A 30 44.46 -11.34 13.14
CA GLY A 30 44.61 -10.36 12.09
C GLY A 30 44.99 -11.04 10.77
N LYS A 31 44.49 -10.49 9.67
CA LYS A 31 45.21 -10.40 8.39
C LYS A 31 44.67 -9.17 7.68
N GLN A 32 45.39 -8.07 7.86
CA GLN A 32 45.30 -6.92 6.97
C GLN A 32 46.03 -7.27 5.67
N SER A 33 45.41 -6.98 4.53
CA SER A 33 46.15 -6.79 3.27
C SER A 33 45.48 -5.67 2.50
N LEU A 34 46.14 -4.52 2.56
CA LEU A 34 45.98 -3.37 1.68
C LEU A 34 46.29 -3.79 0.25
N VAL A 35 45.39 -3.48 -0.70
CA VAL A 35 45.73 -3.10 -2.09
C VAL A 35 44.45 -2.60 -2.79
N SER A 36 44.35 -1.28 -2.95
CA SER A 36 43.84 -0.67 -4.19
C SER A 36 45.04 -0.56 -5.15
N PRO A 37 44.93 -0.61 -6.49
CA PRO A 37 44.09 0.32 -7.26
C PRO A 37 43.57 -0.20 -8.64
N ALA A 38 42.97 0.73 -9.39
CA ALA A 38 42.90 0.83 -10.86
C ALA A 38 41.63 0.30 -11.57
N ALA A 39 40.84 1.28 -12.01
CA ALA A 39 40.31 1.47 -13.35
C ALA A 39 40.51 0.33 -14.37
N ASN A 40 39.42 -0.07 -15.04
CA ASN A 40 39.52 -0.26 -16.47
C ASN A 40 38.26 0.21 -17.20
N ILE A 41 38.52 1.05 -18.19
CA ILE A 41 37.62 1.64 -19.17
C ILE A 41 37.72 0.83 -20.46
N THR A 42 36.64 0.81 -21.22
CA THR A 42 36.60 0.61 -22.68
C THR A 42 36.78 -0.81 -23.20
N SER A 43 35.70 -1.33 -23.78
CA SER A 43 35.77 -2.06 -25.04
C SER A 43 34.62 -1.60 -25.93
N THR A 44 34.97 -0.72 -26.87
CA THR A 44 34.20 -0.34 -28.05
C THR A 44 34.00 -1.55 -28.96
N ASN A 45 32.78 -1.78 -29.46
CA ASN A 45 32.59 -2.60 -30.65
C ASN A 45 31.88 -1.79 -31.75
N THR A 46 32.72 -1.24 -32.61
CA THR A 46 32.64 -1.08 -34.07
C THR A 46 31.30 -1.25 -34.77
N LEU A 47 30.90 -0.16 -35.45
CA LEU A 47 29.97 -0.14 -36.58
C LEU A 47 30.58 -0.84 -37.81
N ALA A 48 29.82 -1.77 -38.41
CA ALA A 48 30.04 -2.20 -39.78
C ALA A 48 28.74 -1.97 -40.58
N SER A 49 28.86 -1.12 -41.60
CA SER A 49 27.88 -0.84 -42.64
C SER A 49 27.88 -1.97 -43.67
N GLY A 50 26.70 -2.50 -44.00
CA GLY A 50 26.51 -3.48 -45.06
C GLY A 50 25.15 -3.27 -45.71
N SER A 51 25.14 -2.64 -46.88
CA SER A 51 23.98 -2.49 -47.76
C SER A 51 23.64 -3.84 -48.41
N GLY A 52 22.40 -4.30 -48.24
CA GLY A 52 21.89 -5.54 -48.83
C GLY A 52 20.37 -5.48 -48.97
N LYS A 53 19.92 -5.15 -50.19
CA LYS A 53 18.54 -5.30 -50.68
C LYS A 53 18.20 -6.80 -50.74
N THR A 54 16.98 -7.21 -50.37
CA THR A 54 16.09 -8.17 -51.08
C THR A 54 15.13 -8.94 -50.15
N THR A 55 13.87 -8.99 -50.61
CA THR A 55 12.75 -9.92 -50.33
C THR A 55 12.04 -9.92 -48.98
N ALA A 56 10.74 -9.65 -49.08
CA ALA A 56 9.67 -9.95 -48.15
C ALA A 56 9.80 -11.37 -47.54
N SER A 57 9.77 -11.45 -46.23
CA SER A 57 9.60 -12.70 -45.49
C SER A 57 8.70 -12.43 -44.29
N ALA A 58 7.67 -13.26 -44.17
CA ALA A 58 6.89 -13.58 -42.98
C ALA A 58 6.29 -12.41 -42.18
N ILE A 59 4.97 -12.33 -42.29
CA ILE A 59 4.05 -11.89 -41.24
C ILE A 59 4.20 -12.87 -40.07
N ASP A 60 5.22 -12.65 -39.24
CA ASP A 60 5.29 -13.25 -37.91
C ASP A 60 4.73 -12.23 -36.93
N ASP A 61 3.50 -12.47 -36.47
CA ASP A 61 2.94 -11.82 -35.28
C ASP A 61 3.84 -12.14 -34.07
N PRO A 62 4.59 -11.19 -33.49
CA PRO A 62 5.14 -11.42 -32.17
C PRO A 62 3.98 -11.18 -31.21
N ALA A 63 3.38 -12.26 -30.72
CA ALA A 63 2.60 -12.23 -29.50
C ALA A 63 3.48 -11.57 -28.43
N ALA A 64 3.25 -10.28 -28.20
CA ALA A 64 4.10 -9.43 -27.37
C ALA A 64 4.30 -10.10 -26.02
N GLU A 65 5.54 -10.51 -25.76
CA GLU A 65 5.98 -11.01 -24.48
C GLU A 65 5.68 -9.94 -23.44
N ARG A 66 4.66 -10.17 -22.61
CA ARG A 66 4.23 -9.21 -21.59
C ARG A 66 5.38 -9.10 -20.58
N VAL A 67 6.20 -8.06 -20.72
CA VAL A 67 7.23 -7.73 -19.74
C VAL A 67 6.58 -7.65 -18.36
N LYS A 68 6.94 -8.58 -17.48
CA LYS A 68 6.47 -8.60 -16.09
C LYS A 68 7.02 -7.35 -15.41
N VAL A 69 6.15 -6.37 -15.18
CA VAL A 69 6.51 -5.14 -14.44
C VAL A 69 6.86 -5.55 -13.03
N GLU A 70 8.13 -5.42 -12.66
CA GLU A 70 8.60 -5.70 -11.32
C GLU A 70 8.23 -4.53 -10.39
N SER A 71 7.69 -4.86 -9.22
CA SER A 71 7.34 -3.86 -8.20
C SER A 71 8.61 -3.35 -7.54
N PRO A 72 8.70 -2.04 -7.21
CA PRO A 72 9.81 -1.51 -6.39
C PRO A 72 9.74 -1.99 -4.93
N LEU A 73 8.67 -2.68 -4.54
CA LEU A 73 8.45 -3.24 -3.21
C LEU A 73 8.38 -4.77 -3.27
N PRO A 74 8.78 -5.48 -2.18
CA PRO A 74 8.64 -6.93 -2.12
C PRO A 74 7.17 -7.35 -2.26
N PRO A 75 6.90 -8.65 -2.52
CA PRO A 75 5.54 -9.15 -2.59
C PRO A 75 4.70 -8.78 -1.35
N PRO A 76 3.40 -8.49 -1.52
CA PRO A 76 2.57 -8.06 -0.41
C PRO A 76 2.36 -9.22 0.57
N THR A 77 2.45 -8.93 1.86
CA THR A 77 2.21 -9.92 2.93
C THR A 77 0.76 -9.92 3.43
N GLY A 78 -0.03 -8.96 2.97
CA GLY A 78 -1.41 -8.72 3.39
C GLY A 78 -1.99 -7.52 2.65
N PHE A 79 -3.10 -6.99 3.16
CA PHE A 79 -3.71 -5.79 2.60
C PHE A 79 -3.02 -4.51 3.10
N VAL A 80 -2.33 -4.55 4.24
CA VAL A 80 -1.63 -3.41 4.85
C VAL A 80 -0.13 -3.66 4.90
N ASN A 81 0.60 -2.99 4.02
CA ASN A 81 2.03 -3.10 3.83
C ASN A 81 2.71 -1.81 4.33
N ASP A 82 3.02 -1.79 5.63
CA ASP A 82 3.54 -0.62 6.34
C ASP A 82 5.09 -0.65 6.41
N TYR A 83 5.76 -0.18 5.35
CA TYR A 83 7.24 -0.17 5.29
C TYR A 83 7.83 1.02 6.06
N ALA A 84 7.06 2.10 6.24
CA ALA A 84 7.47 3.28 7.02
C ALA A 84 7.24 3.12 8.53
N LYS A 85 6.57 2.04 8.96
CA LYS A 85 6.27 1.75 10.38
C LYS A 85 5.50 2.89 11.06
N VAL A 86 4.55 3.49 10.34
CA VAL A 86 3.75 4.62 10.83
C VAL A 86 2.34 4.22 11.25
N ILE A 87 1.97 2.95 11.06
CA ILE A 87 0.67 2.41 11.46
C ILE A 87 0.86 1.59 12.73
N ASP A 88 0.22 2.04 13.82
CA ASP A 88 0.21 1.29 15.07
C ASP A 88 -0.43 -0.10 14.90
N ALA A 89 -0.02 -1.04 15.75
CA ALA A 89 -0.40 -2.45 15.62
C ALA A 89 -1.92 -2.69 15.70
N ARG A 90 -2.65 -1.89 16.49
CA ARG A 90 -4.11 -2.03 16.61
C ARG A 90 -4.78 -1.58 15.33
N THR A 91 -4.42 -0.40 14.82
CA THR A 91 -4.95 0.12 13.55
C THR A 91 -4.63 -0.82 12.39
N LYS A 92 -3.39 -1.31 12.30
CA LYS A 92 -2.98 -2.27 11.26
C LYS A 92 -3.84 -3.53 11.29
N LYS A 93 -4.04 -4.14 12.47
CA LYS A 93 -4.87 -5.34 12.62
C LYS A 93 -6.33 -5.09 12.21
N ASN A 94 -6.89 -3.94 12.59
CA ASN A 94 -8.25 -3.56 12.24
C ASN A 94 -8.39 -3.38 10.73
N LEU A 95 -7.48 -2.63 10.11
CA LEU A 95 -7.45 -2.44 8.65
C LEU A 95 -7.34 -3.77 7.91
N GLU A 96 -6.42 -4.67 8.30
CA GLU A 96 -6.30 -6.00 7.68
C GLU A 96 -7.60 -6.80 7.75
N THR A 97 -8.30 -6.74 8.88
CA THR A 97 -9.59 -7.43 9.06
C THR A 97 -10.66 -6.81 8.16
N THR A 98 -10.76 -5.49 8.18
CA THR A 98 -11.74 -4.74 7.37
C THR A 98 -11.53 -4.95 5.87
N LEU A 99 -10.29 -4.89 5.39
CA LEU A 99 -9.95 -5.04 3.96
C LEU A 99 -10.13 -6.48 3.48
N ARG A 100 -9.88 -7.46 4.36
CA ARG A 100 -10.23 -8.86 4.09
C ARG A 100 -11.73 -9.05 3.91
N ASN A 101 -12.53 -8.49 4.82
CA ASN A 101 -13.99 -8.58 4.73
C ASN A 101 -14.53 -7.91 3.46
N LEU A 102 -13.98 -6.75 3.07
CA LEU A 102 -14.29 -6.10 1.79
C LEU A 102 -14.01 -7.04 0.62
N LYS A 103 -12.86 -7.71 0.62
CA LYS A 103 -12.50 -8.65 -0.45
C LYS A 103 -13.47 -9.82 -0.52
N GLU A 104 -13.81 -10.40 0.62
CA GLU A 104 -14.69 -11.57 0.69
C GLU A 104 -16.12 -11.26 0.22
N ASN A 105 -16.67 -10.12 0.68
CA ASN A 105 -18.06 -9.74 0.47
C ASN A 105 -18.30 -9.03 -0.88
N SER A 106 -17.33 -8.26 -1.36
CA SER A 106 -17.50 -7.37 -2.52
C SER A 106 -16.58 -7.70 -3.69
N LYS A 107 -15.67 -8.68 -3.53
CA LYS A 107 -14.61 -9.01 -4.49
C LYS A 107 -13.66 -7.85 -4.80
N VAL A 108 -13.70 -6.78 -4.00
CA VAL A 108 -12.82 -5.62 -4.11
C VAL A 108 -11.56 -5.84 -3.29
N GLU A 109 -10.40 -5.81 -3.95
CA GLU A 109 -9.10 -5.83 -3.29
C GLU A 109 -8.64 -4.41 -3.04
N PHE A 110 -8.36 -4.07 -1.78
CA PHE A 110 -7.85 -2.76 -1.39
C PHE A 110 -6.54 -2.93 -0.62
N ALA A 111 -5.43 -2.52 -1.26
CA ALA A 111 -4.11 -2.47 -0.64
C ALA A 111 -3.81 -1.08 -0.05
N VAL A 112 -3.23 -1.05 1.14
CA VAL A 112 -2.69 0.14 1.80
C VAL A 112 -1.18 -0.03 1.91
N VAL A 113 -0.44 0.97 1.45
CA VAL A 113 1.03 0.94 1.40
C VAL A 113 1.58 2.22 2.00
N THR A 114 2.49 2.10 2.96
CA THR A 114 3.28 3.23 3.45
C THR A 114 4.75 3.02 3.11
N VAL A 115 5.40 4.08 2.66
CA VAL A 115 6.84 4.09 2.37
C VAL A 115 7.47 5.36 2.91
N GLU A 116 8.75 5.31 3.22
CA GLU A 116 9.49 6.51 3.64
C GLU A 116 9.49 7.57 2.54
N THR A 117 9.77 7.18 1.29
CA THR A 117 9.83 8.06 0.11
C THR A 117 9.65 7.25 -1.17
N THR A 118 9.19 7.89 -2.25
CA THR A 118 9.20 7.35 -3.62
C THR A 118 10.52 7.62 -4.36
N GLY A 119 11.47 8.28 -3.71
CA GLY A 119 12.76 8.63 -4.28
C GLY A 119 12.60 9.63 -5.44
N GLU A 120 13.24 9.35 -6.58
CA GLU A 120 13.16 10.19 -7.77
C GLU A 120 11.89 9.95 -8.60
N GLN A 121 11.12 8.90 -8.29
CA GLN A 121 9.89 8.58 -9.01
C GLN A 121 8.73 9.46 -8.52
N SER A 122 7.82 9.81 -9.44
CA SER A 122 6.56 10.44 -9.05
C SER A 122 5.71 9.49 -8.22
N SER A 123 4.88 10.02 -7.31
CA SER A 123 3.97 9.18 -6.51
C SER A 123 3.02 8.36 -7.37
N SER A 124 2.57 8.93 -8.50
CA SER A 124 1.68 8.27 -9.45
C SER A 124 2.36 7.11 -10.18
N ASP A 125 3.60 7.29 -10.65
CA ASP A 125 4.36 6.22 -11.29
C ASP A 125 4.73 5.12 -10.30
N TYR A 126 5.12 5.51 -9.09
CA TYR A 126 5.47 4.58 -8.02
C TYR A 126 4.28 3.68 -7.65
N VAL A 127 3.11 4.26 -7.34
CA VAL A 127 1.93 3.48 -6.99
C VAL A 127 1.46 2.60 -8.16
N MET A 128 1.64 3.07 -9.41
CA MET A 128 1.30 2.30 -10.60
C MET A 128 2.22 1.08 -10.76
N ALA A 129 3.53 1.25 -10.54
CA ALA A 129 4.49 0.15 -10.58
C ALA A 129 4.19 -0.90 -9.50
N VAL A 130 3.91 -0.45 -8.26
CA VAL A 130 3.51 -1.34 -7.15
C VAL A 130 2.22 -2.08 -7.48
N SER A 131 1.18 -1.36 -7.91
CA SER A 131 -0.12 -1.95 -8.26
C SER A 131 0.00 -3.04 -9.33
N ARG A 132 0.77 -2.79 -10.39
CA ARG A 132 1.01 -3.74 -11.48
C ARG A 132 1.82 -4.94 -11.03
N GLY A 133 2.93 -4.70 -10.33
CA GLY A 133 3.81 -5.78 -9.88
C GLY A 133 3.15 -6.69 -8.83
N TRP A 134 2.23 -6.17 -8.02
CA TRP A 134 1.44 -6.95 -7.08
C TRP A 134 0.17 -7.58 -7.67
N GLY A 135 -0.25 -7.13 -8.86
CA GLY A 135 -1.47 -7.61 -9.51
C GLY A 135 -2.75 -7.26 -8.73
N VAL A 136 -2.80 -6.09 -8.10
CA VAL A 136 -3.94 -5.65 -7.27
C VAL A 136 -5.23 -5.67 -8.08
N GLY A 137 -6.23 -6.42 -7.62
CA GLY A 137 -7.53 -6.57 -8.29
C GLY A 137 -7.54 -7.54 -9.48
N SER A 138 -6.39 -8.11 -9.86
CA SER A 138 -6.29 -9.00 -11.04
C SER A 138 -6.81 -10.41 -10.79
N LYS A 139 -7.00 -10.80 -9.53
CA LYS A 139 -7.39 -12.17 -9.15
C LYS A 139 -8.87 -12.46 -9.39
N ASP A 140 -9.72 -11.44 -9.36
CA ASP A 140 -11.18 -11.60 -9.52
C ASP A 140 -11.65 -10.85 -10.77
N LYS A 141 -12.03 -11.59 -11.81
CA LYS A 141 -12.46 -11.02 -13.11
C LYS A 141 -13.67 -10.10 -13.01
N ASN A 142 -14.53 -10.33 -12.02
CA ASN A 142 -15.74 -9.55 -11.74
C ASN A 142 -15.55 -8.58 -10.57
N GLY A 143 -14.34 -8.46 -10.04
CA GLY A 143 -14.01 -7.61 -8.90
C GLY A 143 -13.39 -6.27 -9.29
N GLY A 144 -12.82 -5.61 -8.29
CA GLY A 144 -12.05 -4.38 -8.46
C GLY A 144 -10.77 -4.41 -7.65
N GLY A 145 -9.81 -3.59 -8.05
CA GLY A 145 -8.59 -3.36 -7.32
C GLY A 145 -8.45 -1.89 -7.00
N LEU A 146 -8.02 -1.57 -5.80
CA LEU A 146 -7.57 -0.24 -5.45
C LEU A 146 -6.37 -0.28 -4.51
N ILE A 147 -5.55 0.77 -4.58
CA ILE A 147 -4.34 0.90 -3.80
C ILE A 147 -4.19 2.33 -3.31
N LEU A 148 -3.93 2.49 -2.02
CA LEU A 148 -3.56 3.75 -1.39
C LEU A 148 -2.08 3.71 -1.01
N LEU A 149 -1.29 4.59 -1.62
CA LEU A 149 0.11 4.84 -1.27
C LEU A 149 0.21 6.08 -0.39
N VAL A 150 1.00 6.01 0.68
CA VAL A 150 1.38 7.15 1.51
C VAL A 150 2.91 7.21 1.62
N ALA A 151 3.51 8.26 1.07
CA ALA A 151 4.95 8.53 1.13
C ALA A 151 5.25 9.59 2.18
N ILE A 152 5.82 9.16 3.31
CA ILE A 152 5.86 9.94 4.56
C ILE A 152 6.75 11.17 4.43
N ARG A 153 8.00 11.02 3.99
CA ARG A 153 8.96 12.13 3.85
C ARG A 153 8.58 13.07 2.71
N ASP A 154 7.92 12.55 1.69
CA ASP A 154 7.50 13.32 0.52
C ASP A 154 6.23 14.13 0.80
N ARG A 155 5.52 13.79 1.90
CA ARG A 155 4.19 14.32 2.27
C ARG A 155 3.19 14.23 1.13
N LYS A 156 3.22 13.11 0.42
CA LYS A 156 2.34 12.81 -0.71
C LYS A 156 1.60 11.51 -0.44
N TRP A 157 0.37 11.45 -0.91
CA TRP A 157 -0.40 10.23 -1.00
C TRP A 157 -1.03 10.15 -2.38
N GLU A 158 -1.26 8.94 -2.85
CA GLU A 158 -1.88 8.67 -4.15
C GLU A 158 -2.83 7.49 -3.98
N ILE A 159 -4.04 7.61 -4.51
CA ILE A 159 -4.98 6.50 -4.60
C ILE A 159 -5.24 6.16 -6.06
N ARG A 160 -5.29 4.87 -6.37
CA ARG A 160 -5.59 4.37 -7.72
C ARG A 160 -6.60 3.25 -7.61
N TRP A 161 -7.45 3.13 -8.62
CA TRP A 161 -8.41 2.05 -8.72
C TRP A 161 -8.55 1.57 -10.16
N THR A 162 -9.06 0.34 -10.31
CA THR A 162 -9.41 -0.23 -11.61
C THR A 162 -10.67 0.41 -12.16
N ARG A 163 -10.82 0.36 -13.50
CA ARG A 163 -12.01 0.91 -14.20
C ARG A 163 -13.34 0.38 -13.66
N SER A 164 -13.37 -0.85 -13.14
CA SER A 164 -14.58 -1.44 -12.55
C SER A 164 -15.14 -0.68 -11.35
N LEU A 165 -14.33 0.15 -10.68
CA LEU A 165 -14.73 0.94 -9.52
C LEU A 165 -15.04 2.40 -9.86
N MET A 166 -14.98 2.78 -11.14
CA MET A 166 -15.08 4.18 -11.54
C MET A 166 -16.42 4.80 -11.16
N THR A 167 -17.53 4.10 -11.40
CA THR A 167 -18.88 4.59 -11.06
C THR A 167 -19.06 4.83 -9.55
N ASP A 168 -18.24 4.20 -8.73
CA ASP A 168 -18.39 4.19 -7.27
C ASP A 168 -17.50 5.24 -6.62
N LEU A 169 -16.35 5.53 -7.23
CA LEU A 169 -15.28 6.31 -6.62
C LEU A 169 -14.97 7.62 -7.35
N GLU A 170 -15.36 7.84 -8.60
CA GLU A 170 -14.94 9.02 -9.37
C GLU A 170 -15.45 10.34 -8.78
N ASN A 171 -16.66 10.35 -8.19
CA ASN A 171 -17.29 11.56 -7.69
C ASN A 171 -16.88 11.89 -6.24
N GLY A 172 -15.94 12.83 -6.07
CA GLY A 172 -15.60 13.45 -4.78
C GLY A 172 -14.76 12.59 -3.83
N THR A 173 -14.24 11.44 -4.29
CA THR A 173 -13.36 10.61 -3.45
C THR A 173 -12.07 11.31 -3.09
N GLY A 174 -11.45 12.00 -4.07
CA GLY A 174 -10.22 12.78 -3.84
C GLY A 174 -10.40 13.84 -2.76
N ASP A 175 -11.40 14.71 -2.93
CA ASP A 175 -11.69 15.82 -2.00
C ASP A 175 -11.97 15.34 -0.57
N GLU A 176 -12.72 14.25 -0.43
CA GLU A 176 -13.03 13.68 0.88
C GLU A 176 -11.80 13.05 1.54
N LEU A 177 -10.97 12.34 0.77
CA LEU A 177 -9.71 11.81 1.28
C LEU A 177 -8.77 12.95 1.71
N GLU A 178 -8.68 14.02 0.92
CA GLU A 178 -7.90 15.20 1.27
C GLU A 178 -8.39 15.81 2.59
N ARG A 179 -9.70 15.99 2.75
CA ARG A 179 -10.32 16.52 3.98
C ARG A 179 -10.03 15.66 5.20
N LEU A 180 -10.09 14.34 5.05
CA LEU A 180 -9.93 13.39 6.16
C LEU A 180 -8.47 13.15 6.54
N MET A 181 -7.56 13.14 5.56
CA MET A 181 -6.18 12.70 5.76
C MET A 181 -5.20 13.84 6.02
N THR A 182 -5.45 15.03 5.44
CA THR A 182 -4.47 16.13 5.49
C THR A 182 -4.19 16.59 6.93
N THR A 183 -5.22 16.81 7.74
CA THR A 183 -5.04 17.30 9.11
C THR A 183 -4.29 16.28 9.99
N PRO A 184 -4.70 15.00 10.06
CA PRO A 184 -3.94 13.98 10.80
C PRO A 184 -2.49 13.83 10.29
N PHE A 185 -2.26 13.84 8.98
CA PHE A 185 -0.91 13.69 8.41
C PHE A 185 0.01 14.84 8.79
N ARG A 186 -0.51 16.08 8.83
CA ARG A 186 0.25 17.24 9.31
C ARG A 186 0.62 17.15 10.78
N GLN A 187 -0.12 16.38 11.57
CA GLN A 187 0.14 16.12 12.99
C GLN A 187 0.99 14.87 13.23
N GLY A 188 1.38 14.14 12.18
CA GLY A 188 2.06 12.85 12.29
C GLY A 188 1.13 11.68 12.65
N ASN A 189 -0.18 11.91 12.72
CA ASN A 189 -1.18 10.89 13.06
C ASN A 189 -1.58 10.08 11.81
N TYR A 190 -0.61 9.38 11.21
CA TYR A 190 -0.82 8.62 9.97
C TYR A 190 -1.81 7.47 10.13
N SER A 191 -1.75 6.71 11.24
CA SER A 191 -2.75 5.68 11.57
C SER A 191 -4.18 6.20 11.43
N GLU A 192 -4.47 7.35 12.04
CA GLU A 192 -5.81 7.92 12.08
C GLU A 192 -6.26 8.39 10.70
N GLY A 193 -5.39 9.11 9.98
CA GLY A 193 -5.69 9.59 8.62
C GLY A 193 -5.96 8.44 7.66
N ILE A 194 -5.11 7.41 7.67
CA ILE A 194 -5.27 6.21 6.83
C ILE A 194 -6.56 5.48 7.18
N ALA A 195 -6.84 5.27 8.47
CA ALA A 195 -8.06 4.58 8.90
C ALA A 195 -9.33 5.30 8.41
N LYS A 196 -9.41 6.62 8.61
CA LYS A 196 -10.53 7.45 8.14
C LYS A 196 -10.67 7.41 6.62
N GLY A 197 -9.55 7.54 5.91
CA GLY A 197 -9.54 7.49 4.44
C GLY A 197 -10.06 6.15 3.92
N VAL A 198 -9.55 5.04 4.45
CA VAL A 198 -9.98 3.68 4.09
C VAL A 198 -11.46 3.48 4.37
N GLU A 199 -11.94 3.87 5.54
CA GLU A 199 -13.36 3.77 5.92
C GLU A 199 -14.26 4.54 4.95
N SER A 200 -13.87 5.76 4.56
CA SER A 200 -14.64 6.58 3.61
C SER A 200 -14.76 5.95 2.23
N VAL A 201 -13.69 5.28 1.75
CA VAL A 201 -13.70 4.58 0.46
C VAL A 201 -14.60 3.34 0.54
N ILE A 202 -14.51 2.58 1.63
CA ILE A 202 -15.35 1.40 1.84
C ILE A 202 -16.84 1.77 1.94
N ALA A 203 -17.16 2.88 2.61
CA ALA A 203 -18.51 3.39 2.69
C ALA A 203 -19.10 3.67 1.29
N ARG A 204 -18.33 4.29 0.40
CA ARG A 204 -18.75 4.52 -1.00
C ARG A 204 -18.99 3.22 -1.77
N LEU A 205 -18.12 2.24 -1.61
CA LEU A 205 -18.27 0.92 -2.25
C LEU A 205 -19.48 0.13 -1.72
N SER A 206 -19.86 0.35 -0.46
CA SER A 206 -20.96 -0.38 0.19
C SER A 206 -22.35 0.08 -0.25
N VAL A 207 -22.49 1.33 -0.73
CA VAL A 207 -23.78 1.87 -1.20
C VAL A 207 -24.39 0.98 -2.31
N ARG A 208 -23.56 0.45 -3.23
CA ARG A 208 -24.02 -0.45 -4.29
C ARG A 208 -24.61 -1.77 -3.82
N HIS A 209 -24.09 -2.36 -2.73
CA HIS A 209 -24.63 -3.64 -2.26
C HIS A 209 -26.06 -3.50 -1.79
N LYS A 210 -26.44 -2.35 -1.25
CA LYS A 210 -27.79 -2.08 -0.79
C LYS A 210 -28.77 -1.90 -1.96
N ASP A 211 -28.33 -1.28 -3.04
CA ASP A 211 -29.17 -0.99 -4.21
C ASP A 211 -29.30 -2.19 -5.16
N SER A 212 -28.27 -3.05 -5.24
CA SER A 212 -28.27 -4.26 -6.07
C SER A 212 -28.96 -5.48 -5.44
N SER A 213 -29.28 -5.44 -4.14
CA SER A 213 -30.01 -6.50 -3.43
C SER A 213 -31.50 -6.21 -3.25
N SER A 214 -32.05 -5.15 -3.86
CA SER A 214 -33.50 -4.91 -3.84
C SER A 214 -34.17 -5.85 -4.86
N PRO A 215 -35.02 -6.82 -4.45
CA PRO A 215 -35.73 -7.65 -5.39
C PRO A 215 -36.57 -6.76 -6.31
N ALA A 216 -36.45 -6.97 -7.62
CA ALA A 216 -37.34 -6.38 -8.61
C ALA A 216 -38.78 -6.61 -8.13
N GLU A 217 -39.43 -5.53 -7.68
CA GLU A 217 -40.81 -5.55 -7.26
C GLU A 217 -41.63 -6.02 -8.47
N SER A 218 -42.18 -7.23 -8.33
CA SER A 218 -43.02 -7.87 -9.31
C SER A 218 -44.20 -6.95 -9.59
N ILE A 219 -44.19 -6.28 -10.74
CA ILE A 219 -45.37 -5.63 -11.30
C ILE A 219 -46.38 -6.70 -11.70
N ASN A 220 -47.05 -7.28 -10.72
CA ASN A 220 -48.25 -8.06 -10.96
C ASN A 220 -49.38 -7.05 -11.15
N SER A 221 -49.62 -6.69 -12.41
CA SER A 221 -50.78 -5.93 -12.85
C SER A 221 -52.05 -6.71 -12.47
N HIS A 222 -52.69 -6.36 -11.35
CA HIS A 222 -54.07 -6.72 -11.09
C HIS A 222 -54.97 -5.56 -11.53
N SER A 223 -55.66 -5.83 -12.63
CA SER A 223 -56.73 -5.01 -13.19
C SER A 223 -57.83 -4.68 -12.19
N ALA A 224 -58.29 -3.44 -12.30
CA ALA A 224 -59.68 -2.97 -12.14
C ALA A 224 -60.24 -2.95 -10.69
N PRO A 225 -61.38 -2.30 -10.43
CA PRO A 225 -62.56 -2.14 -11.29
C PRO A 225 -62.58 -0.90 -12.20
#